data_AF-A0A317AEF3-F1
#
_entry.id   AF-A0A317AEF3-F1
#
_cell.length_a   1.000
_cell.length_b   1.000
_cell.length_c   1.000
_cell.angle_alpha   90.00
_cell.angle_beta   90.00
_cell.angle_gamma   90.00
#
_symmetry.space_group_name_H-M   'P 1'
#
loop_
_entity.id
_entity.type
_entity.pdbx_description
1 polymer ?
#
loop_
_entity_poly.entity_id
_entity_poly.type
_entity_poly.pdbx_seq_one_letter_code
_entity_poly.pdbx_strand_id
1 'polypeptide(L)'
;MALRTLLITVANLLIPVAILVFATGFFPYKPYMPGLAQYEELGWSEKLGVSWQKPPEAPFDKLVFMVVDALRSDFVYGEESGMSFVQRYKQIQQLQFGRL
;
A
#
# COMPACT_ATOMS: atom_id res chain seq x y z
N MET A 1 -22.02 -28.36 -40.22
CA MET A 1 -21.07 -28.96 -39.25
C MET A 1 -19.69 -28.32 -39.32
N ALA A 2 -19.03 -28.25 -40.48
CA ALA A 2 -17.67 -27.70 -40.62
C ALA A 2 -17.49 -26.26 -40.12
N LEU A 3 -18.43 -25.34 -40.43
CA LEU A 3 -18.35 -23.94 -39.99
C LEU A 3 -18.38 -23.79 -38.47
N ARG A 4 -19.20 -24.60 -37.78
CA ARG A 4 -19.29 -24.59 -36.31
C ARG A 4 -17.98 -25.07 -35.69
N THR A 5 -17.38 -26.12 -36.25
CA THR A 5 -16.07 -26.60 -35.81
C THR A 5 -14.99 -25.54 -36.02
N LEU A 6 -14.97 -24.88 -37.19
CA LEU A 6 -14.05 -23.77 -37.48
C LEU A 6 -14.16 -22.64 -36.45
N LEU A 7 -15.37 -22.18 -36.15
CA LEU A 7 -15.61 -21.11 -35.19
C LEU A 7 -15.15 -21.48 -33.78
N ILE A 8 -15.40 -22.72 -33.36
CA ILE A 8 -14.94 -23.22 -32.05
C ILE A 8 -13.41 -23.30 -32.01
N THR A 9 -12.76 -23.75 -33.08
CA THR A 9 -11.29 -23.79 -33.17
C THR A 9 -10.70 -22.38 -33.11
N VAL A 10 -11.27 -21.42 -33.85
CA VAL A 10 -10.82 -20.02 -33.82
C VAL A 10 -11.01 -19.41 -32.44
N ALA A 11 -12.16 -19.63 -31.79
CA ALA A 11 -12.41 -19.12 -30.44
C ALA A 11 -11.39 -19.67 -29.42
N ASN A 12 -11.08 -20.96 -29.48
CA ASN A 12 -10.09 -21.58 -28.60
C ASN A 12 -8.65 -21.09 -28.85
N LEU A 13 -8.32 -20.66 -30.07
CA LEU A 13 -7.03 -20.04 -30.38
C LEU A 13 -6.97 -18.56 -29.99
N LEU A 14 -8.10 -17.85 -30.03
CA LEU A 14 -8.15 -16.44 -29.67
C LEU A 14 -7.90 -16.20 -28.18
N ILE A 15 -8.34 -17.12 -27.32
CA ILE A 15 -8.15 -17.05 -25.85
C ILE A 15 -6.67 -16.99 -25.46
N PRO A 16 -5.78 -17.92 -25.85
CA PRO A 16 -4.36 -17.84 -25.51
C PRO A 16 -3.68 -16.64 -26.16
N VAL A 17 -4.07 -16.24 -27.38
CA VAL A 17 -3.55 -15.03 -28.01
C VAL A 17 -3.90 -13.78 -27.19
N ALA A 18 -5.14 -13.66 -26.71
CA ALA A 18 -5.56 -12.55 -25.86
C ALA A 18 -4.78 -12.50 -24.54
N ILE A 19 -4.50 -13.66 -23.92
CA ILE A 19 -3.70 -13.75 -22.70
C ILE A 19 -2.26 -13.27 -22.96
N LEU A 20 -1.65 -13.64 -24.07
CA LEU A 20 -0.29 -13.20 -24.43
C LEU A 20 -0.24 -11.68 -24.68
N VAL A 21 -1.21 -11.15 -25.43
CA VAL A 21 -1.32 -9.70 -25.67
C VAL A 21 -1.52 -8.96 -24.35
N PHE A 22 -2.41 -9.44 -23.48
CA PHE A 22 -2.63 -8.86 -22.16
C PHE A 22 -1.37 -8.91 -21.29
N ALA A 23 -0.67 -10.04 -21.24
CA ALA A 23 0.56 -10.17 -20.46
C ALA A 23 1.66 -9.21 -20.94
N THR A 24 1.82 -9.04 -22.26
CA THR A 24 2.81 -8.11 -22.82
C THR A 24 2.44 -6.64 -22.61
N GLY A 25 1.14 -6.30 -22.62
CA GLY A 25 0.67 -4.92 -22.48
C GLY A 25 0.43 -4.48 -21.03
N PHE A 26 0.06 -5.39 -20.13
CA PHE A 26 -0.25 -5.09 -18.73
C PHE A 26 0.98 -5.17 -17.81
N PHE A 27 2.00 -5.94 -18.22
CA PHE A 27 3.31 -5.95 -17.58
C PHE A 27 4.38 -5.43 -18.54
N PRO A 28 4.28 -4.18 -19.04
CA PRO A 28 5.40 -3.57 -19.73
C PRO A 28 6.55 -3.59 -18.72
N TYR A 29 7.66 -4.21 -19.13
CA TYR A 29 8.90 -4.33 -18.35
C TYR A 29 9.08 -3.05 -17.56
N LYS A 30 8.85 -3.10 -16.24
CA LYS A 30 8.90 -1.88 -15.42
C LYS A 30 10.33 -1.40 -15.54
N PRO A 31 10.60 -0.29 -16.26
CA PRO A 31 11.97 0.19 -16.36
C PRO A 31 12.33 0.52 -14.93
N TYR A 32 13.30 -0.19 -14.37
CA TYR A 32 13.88 0.15 -13.08
C TYR A 32 14.40 1.57 -13.26
N MET A 33 13.63 2.57 -12.83
CA MET A 33 14.05 3.96 -12.85
C MET A 33 15.23 4.04 -11.88
N PRO A 34 16.47 4.17 -12.37
CA PRO A 34 17.61 4.21 -11.48
C PRO A 34 17.55 5.53 -10.71
N GLY A 35 17.37 5.42 -9.39
CA GLY A 35 18.03 6.31 -8.43
C GLY A 35 17.66 7.79 -8.42
N LEU A 36 16.47 8.22 -8.87
CA LEU A 36 16.02 9.62 -8.67
C LEU A 36 15.39 9.90 -7.30
N ALA A 37 15.39 8.92 -6.38
CA ALA A 37 15.07 9.17 -4.98
C ALA A 37 16.33 9.69 -4.28
N GLN A 38 16.71 10.94 -4.56
CA GLN A 38 17.59 11.66 -3.64
C GLN A 38 16.76 11.99 -2.40
N TYR A 39 17.25 11.61 -1.21
CA TYR A 39 16.72 12.16 0.03
C TYR A 39 16.95 13.66 -0.04
N GLU A 40 15.90 14.42 -0.29
CA GLU A 40 15.92 15.85 -0.07
C GLU A 40 16.11 16.01 1.45
N GLU A 41 17.25 16.57 1.86
CA GLU A 41 17.44 17.02 3.24
C GLU A 41 16.34 18.05 3.48
N LEU A 42 15.25 17.54 4.01
CA LEU A 42 14.09 18.23 4.50
C LEU A 42 14.60 19.49 5.23
N GLY A 43 14.54 20.63 4.54
CA GLY A 43 15.09 21.94 4.96
C GLY A 43 14.26 22.59 6.06
N TRP A 44 13.90 21.82 7.08
CA TRP A 44 13.16 22.31 8.25
C TRP A 44 14.04 23.20 9.14
N SER A 45 15.36 23.14 8.98
CA SER A 45 16.31 24.01 9.67
C SER A 45 16.16 25.48 9.29
N GLU A 46 15.85 25.79 8.03
CA GLU A 46 15.72 27.18 7.57
C GLU A 46 14.33 27.77 7.83
N LYS A 47 13.26 26.96 7.73
CA LYS A 47 11.88 27.46 7.83
C LYS A 47 11.37 27.72 9.24
N LEU A 48 11.99 27.12 10.25
CA LEU A 48 11.41 27.06 11.59
C LEU A 48 12.06 27.99 12.62
N GLY A 49 13.15 28.68 12.26
CA GLY A 49 13.76 29.70 13.11
C GLY A 49 14.45 29.14 14.37
N VAL A 50 15.23 29.99 15.01
CA VAL A 50 16.18 29.69 16.11
C VAL A 50 15.52 29.07 17.36
N SER A 51 14.18 29.02 17.42
CA SER A 51 13.41 28.44 18.53
C SER A 51 13.31 26.90 18.52
N TRP A 52 13.72 26.22 17.44
CA TRP A 52 13.70 24.75 17.36
C TRP A 52 14.95 24.06 17.90
N GLN A 53 15.87 24.81 18.50
CA GLN A 53 17.10 24.26 19.07
C GLN A 53 16.88 23.29 20.23
N LYS A 54 15.66 23.21 20.78
CA LYS A 54 15.33 22.23 21.81
C LYS A 54 14.08 21.44 21.40
N PRO A 55 14.24 20.20 20.91
CA PRO A 55 13.11 19.31 20.74
C PRO A 55 12.36 19.22 22.07
N PRO A 56 11.01 19.30 22.09
CA PRO A 56 10.25 18.96 23.29
C PRO A 56 10.62 17.54 23.74
N GLU A 57 10.53 17.26 25.04
CA GLU A 57 10.78 15.91 25.55
C GLU A 57 9.93 14.91 24.76
N ALA A 58 10.61 13.95 24.13
CA ALA A 58 9.94 13.00 23.26
C ALA A 58 8.97 12.18 24.13
N PRO A 59 7.67 12.13 23.80
CA PRO A 59 6.71 11.35 24.59
C PRO A 59 6.97 9.84 24.53
N PHE A 60 7.88 9.39 23.67
CA PHE A 60 8.21 8.00 23.45
C PHE A 60 9.72 7.81 23.34
N ASP A 61 10.26 6.82 24.06
CA ASP A 61 11.69 6.47 24.01
C ASP A 61 12.09 5.74 22.71
N LYS A 62 11.13 5.08 22.05
CA LYS A 62 11.34 4.29 20.83
C LYS A 62 10.14 4.41 19.91
N LEU A 63 10.39 4.66 18.63
CA LEU A 63 9.37 4.74 17.58
C LEU A 63 9.63 3.66 16.54
N VAL A 64 8.60 2.87 16.22
CA VAL A 64 8.65 1.83 15.20
C VAL A 64 7.67 2.17 14.09
N PHE A 65 8.20 2.42 12.89
CA PHE A 65 7.39 2.55 11.67
C PHE A 65 7.23 1.17 11.04
N MET A 66 6.01 0.64 11.06
CA MET A 66 5.65 -0.63 10.42
C MET A 66 4.75 -0.34 9.21
N VAL A 67 5.21 -0.74 8.02
CA VAL A 67 4.43 -0.64 6.78
C VAL A 67 3.94 -2.04 6.43
N VAL A 68 2.63 -2.16 6.19
CA VAL A 68 2.01 -3.41 5.74
C VAL A 68 1.52 -3.20 4.31
N ASP A 69 1.99 -4.02 3.39
CA ASP A 69 1.59 -3.93 1.98
C ASP A 69 0.12 -4.33 1.80
N ALA A 70 -0.57 -3.63 0.90
CA ALA A 70 -1.95 -3.87 0.48
C ALA A 70 -2.97 -4.08 1.62
N LEU A 71 -2.72 -3.55 2.82
CA LEU A 71 -3.63 -3.68 3.95
C LEU A 71 -4.82 -2.74 3.78
N ARG A 72 -5.95 -3.30 3.36
CA ARG A 72 -7.22 -2.56 3.28
C ARG A 72 -7.85 -2.40 4.67
N SER A 73 -8.56 -1.30 4.85
CA SER A 73 -9.19 -0.95 6.13
C SER A 73 -10.29 -1.92 6.56
N ASP A 74 -11.00 -2.55 5.63
CA ASP A 74 -12.03 -3.55 5.90
C ASP A 74 -11.46 -4.85 6.48
N PHE A 75 -10.25 -5.24 6.07
CA PHE A 75 -9.56 -6.39 6.68
C PHE A 75 -9.08 -6.12 8.10
N VAL A 76 -8.96 -4.86 8.51
CA VAL A 76 -8.53 -4.48 9.87
C VAL A 76 -9.73 -4.23 10.78
N TYR A 77 -10.77 -3.56 10.29
CA TYR A 77 -11.90 -3.10 11.12
C TYR A 77 -13.20 -3.88 10.91
N GLY A 78 -13.25 -4.84 9.99
CA GLY A 78 -14.43 -5.69 9.80
C GLY A 78 -14.70 -6.58 11.02
N GLU A 79 -15.98 -6.86 11.25
CA GLU A 79 -16.46 -7.75 12.34
C GLU A 79 -15.88 -9.17 12.23
N GLU A 80 -15.58 -9.64 11.00
CA GLU A 80 -14.94 -10.94 10.75
C GLU A 80 -13.40 -10.85 10.58
N SER A 81 -12.78 -9.73 10.97
CA SER A 81 -11.33 -9.60 10.88
C SER A 81 -10.62 -10.51 11.89
N GLY A 82 -9.60 -11.25 11.42
CA GLY A 82 -8.68 -11.98 12.28
C GLY A 82 -7.73 -11.08 13.10
N MET A 83 -7.74 -9.76 12.89
CA MET A 83 -6.81 -8.80 13.49
C MET A 83 -7.27 -8.27 14.86
N SER A 84 -7.77 -9.17 15.73
CA SER A 84 -8.32 -8.81 17.05
C SER A 84 -7.36 -8.01 17.93
N PHE A 85 -6.04 -8.23 17.79
CA PHE A 85 -5.02 -7.49 18.53
C PHE A 85 -5.05 -5.99 18.17
N VAL A 86 -5.02 -5.66 16.89
CA VAL A 86 -5.03 -4.26 16.39
C VAL A 86 -6.32 -3.54 16.80
N GLN A 87 -7.45 -4.25 16.74
CA GLN A 87 -8.76 -3.71 17.14
C GLN A 87 -8.81 -3.35 18.63
N ARG A 88 -8.21 -4.17 19.51
CA ARG A 88 -8.14 -3.87 20.95
C ARG A 88 -7.33 -2.60 21.24
N TYR A 89 -6.24 -2.34 20.53
CA TYR A 89 -5.48 -1.09 20.72
C TYR A 89 -6.31 0.15 20.39
N LYS A 90 -7.10 0.10 19.31
CA LYS A 90 -8.02 1.19 18.95
C LYS A 90 -9.04 1.44 20.06
N GLN A 91 -9.63 0.39 20.63
CA GLN A 91 -10.62 0.52 21.69
C GLN A 91 -10.02 1.11 22.98
N ILE A 92 -8.80 0.70 23.34
CA ILE A 92 -8.08 1.24 24.51
C ILE A 92 -7.77 2.73 24.31
N GLN A 93 -7.32 3.15 23.12
CA GLN A 93 -7.04 4.55 22.81
C GLN A 93 -8.30 5.42 22.88
N GLN A 94 -9.44 4.96 22.35
CA GLN A 94 -10.71 5.69 22.46
C GLN A 94 -11.20 5.83 23.91
N LEU A 95 -11.00 4.81 24.74
CA LEU A 95 -11.38 4.84 26.15
C LEU A 95 -10.49 5.75 27.02
N GLN A 96 -9.22 5.95 26.61
CA GLN A 96 -8.27 6.81 27.32
C GLN A 96 -8.41 8.28 26.89
N PHE A 97 -8.65 8.55 25.61
CA PHE A 97 -8.76 9.93 25.08
C PHE A 97 -10.19 10.49 25.05
N GLY A 98 -11.23 9.63 25.07
CA GLY A 98 -12.63 10.07 25.16
C GLY A 98 -13.10 10.43 26.58
N ARG A 99 -12.16 10.54 27.53
CA ARG A 99 -12.42 10.85 28.95
C ARG A 99 -11.78 12.17 29.39
N LEU A 100 -11.55 13.07 28.42
CA LEU A 100 -11.12 14.46 28.58
C LEU A 100 -12.20 15.39 28.01
#